data_AF-A0ABD0P1C1-F1
#
_entry.id   AF-A0ABD0P1C1-F1
#
_cell.length_a   1.000
_cell.length_b   1.000
_cell.length_c   1.000
_cell.angle_alpha   90.00
_cell.angle_beta   90.00
_cell.angle_gamma   90.00
#
_symmetry.space_group_name_H-M   'P 1'
#
loop_
_entity.id
_entity.type
_entity.pdbx_description
1 polymer ?
#
loop_
_entity_poly.entity_id
_entity_poly.type
_entity_poly.pdbx_seq_one_letter_code
_entity_poly.pdbx_strand_id
1 'polypeptide(L)' 'RDKFDNKTVSFEEHIKSEHNMWHYLYFLVLVKVKDPTEYTGPESYVAQMIK' A
#
# COMPACT_ATOMS: atom_id res chain seq x y z
N ARG A 1 5.87 -5.87 -17.19
CA ARG A 1 7.35 -5.88 -17.19
C ARG A 1 7.87 -4.91 -18.25
N ASP A 2 7.37 -5.02 -19.47
CA ASP A 2 7.75 -4.22 -20.66
C ASP A 2 7.53 -2.69 -20.55
N LYS A 3 6.80 -2.22 -19.53
CA LYS A 3 6.61 -0.78 -19.24
C LYS A 3 7.73 -0.16 -18.39
N PHE A 4 8.70 -0.96 -17.93
CA PHE A 4 9.83 -0.50 -17.11
C PHE A 4 11.11 -0.26 -17.91
N ASP A 5 11.16 -0.66 -19.17
CA ASP A 5 12.39 -0.62 -19.98
C ASP A 5 12.90 0.81 -20.25
N ASN A 6 12.07 1.83 -20.02
CA ASN A 6 12.40 3.26 -20.14
C ASN A 6 12.35 4.03 -18.81
N LYS A 7 12.28 3.35 -17.66
CA LYS A 7 12.17 3.98 -16.34
C LYS A 7 13.48 3.84 -15.55
N THR A 8 13.75 4.82 -14.68
CA THR A 8 14.91 4.83 -13.77
C THR A 8 14.86 3.74 -12.69
N VAL A 9 13.70 3.13 -12.47
CA VAL A 9 13.48 2.08 -11.46
C VAL A 9 13.25 0.75 -12.17
N SER A 10 13.97 -0.28 -11.74
CA SER A 10 13.83 -1.62 -12.30
C SER A 10 12.50 -2.27 -11.88
N PHE A 11 12.00 -3.21 -12.69
CA PHE A 11 10.81 -3.98 -12.32
C PHE A 11 10.96 -4.70 -10.97
N GLU A 12 12.15 -5.21 -10.66
CA GLU A 12 12.41 -5.91 -9.40
C GLU A 12 12.36 -4.99 -8.19
N GLU A 13 12.94 -3.79 -8.30
CA GLU A 13 12.88 -2.79 -7.24
C GLU A 13 11.46 -2.29 -7.01
N HIS A 14 10.70 -2.08 -8.08
CA HIS A 14 9.30 -1.70 -8.02
C HIS A 14 8.45 -2.70 -7.23
N ILE A 15 8.58 -4.02 -7.49
CA ILE A 15 7.79 -5.03 -6.77
C ILE A 15 8.28 -5.29 -5.34
N LYS A 16 9.54 -4.98 -5.02
CA LYS A 16 10.13 -5.19 -3.69
C LYS A 16 9.91 -4.02 -2.75
N SER A 17 9.89 -2.80 -3.27
CA SER A 17 9.85 -1.56 -2.48
C SER A 17 8.50 -0.84 -2.60
N GLU A 18 8.09 -0.51 -3.83
CA GLU A 18 6.88 0.29 -4.08
C GLU A 18 5.60 -0.55 -3.98
N HIS A 19 5.61 -1.75 -4.57
CA HIS A 19 4.48 -2.67 -4.65
C HIS A 19 4.78 -4.01 -3.99
N ASN A 20 5.39 -3.96 -2.81
CA ASN A 20 5.55 -5.15 -1.98
C ASN A 20 4.18 -5.59 -1.44
N MET A 21 3.73 -6.77 -1.85
CA MET A 21 2.43 -7.31 -1.45
C MET A 21 2.26 -7.41 0.09
N TRP A 22 3.35 -7.61 0.83
CA TRP A 22 3.29 -7.67 2.29
C TRP A 22 3.00 -6.32 2.94
N HIS A 23 3.43 -5.21 2.33
CA HIS A 23 3.11 -3.87 2.83
C HIS A 23 1.60 -3.61 2.80
N TYR A 24 0.89 -4.11 1.78
CA TYR A 24 -0.57 -4.03 1.73
C TYR A 24 -1.23 -4.84 2.85
N LEU A 25 -0.72 -6.04 3.16
CA LEU A 25 -1.24 -6.83 4.28
C LEU A 25 -1.01 -6.13 5.61
N TYR A 26 0.18 -5.58 5.84
CA TYR A 26 0.48 -4.81 7.05
C TYR A 26 -0.41 -3.57 7.17
N PHE A 27 -0.68 -2.90 6.06
CA PHE A 27 -1.60 -1.76 6.04
C PHE A 27 -3.04 -2.18 6.39
N LEU A 28 -3.53 -3.32 5.89
CA LEU A 28 -4.85 -3.84 6.26
C LEU A 28 -4.95 -4.19 7.75
N VAL A 29 -3.89 -4.77 8.32
CA VAL A 29 -3.84 -5.05 9.77
C VAL A 29 -3.80 -3.75 10.56
N LEU A 30 -2.96 -2.78 10.16
CA LEU A 30 -2.87 -1.45 10.77
C LEU A 30 -4.24 -0.78 10.84
N VAL A 31 -4.96 -0.70 9.71
CA VAL A 31 -6.30 -0.11 9.63
C VAL A 31 -7.33 -0.87 10.46
N LYS A 32 -7.09 -2.14 10.85
CA LYS A 32 -8.01 -2.88 11.74
C LYS A 32 -7.72 -2.68 13.23
N VAL A 33 -6.47 -2.38 13.59
CA VAL A 33 -6.04 -2.31 15.01
C VAL A 33 -5.86 -0.88 15.52
N LYS A 34 -5.62 0.08 14.62
CA LYS A 34 -5.43 1.49 14.96
C LYS A 34 -6.76 2.13 15.39
N ASP A 35 -6.70 3.13 16.28
CA ASP A 35 -7.88 3.88 16.70
C ASP A 35 -8.49 4.64 15.50
N PRO A 36 -9.80 4.49 15.21
CA PRO A 36 -10.45 5.19 14.11
C PRO A 36 -10.36 6.72 14.15
N THR A 37 -10.20 7.30 15.34
CA THR A 37 -10.05 8.76 15.52
C THR A 37 -8.68 9.27 15.09
N GLU A 38 -7.69 8.38 14.99
CA GLU A 38 -6.32 8.68 14.57
C GLU A 38 -6.06 8.35 13.10
N TYR A 39 -7.09 7.95 12.36
CA TYR A 39 -6.94 7.66 10.94
C TYR A 39 -6.56 8.93 10.17
N THR A 40 -5.57 8.78 9.31
CA THR A 40 -5.32 9.74 8.25
C THR A 40 -6.46 9.72 7.23
N GLY A 41 -6.53 10.74 6.36
CA GLY A 41 -7.54 10.79 5.29
C GLY A 41 -7.57 9.52 4.42
N PRO A 42 -6.42 9.02 3.91
CA PRO A 42 -6.38 7.78 3.14
C PRO A 42 -6.79 6.53 3.94
N GLU A 43 -6.35 6.41 5.20
CA GLU A 43 -6.75 5.29 6.07
C GLU A 43 -8.27 5.28 6.30
N SER A 44 -8.87 6.45 6.51
CA SER A 44 -10.32 6.61 6.68
C SER A 44 -11.08 6.16 5.43
N TYR A 45 -10.62 6.58 4.25
CA TYR A 45 -11.22 6.17 2.98
C TYR A 45 -11.12 4.65 2.79
N VAL A 46 -9.94 4.07 2.99
CA VAL A 46 -9.75 2.62 2.84
C VAL A 46 -10.57 1.83 3.87
N ALA A 47 -10.64 2.29 5.13
CA ALA A 47 -11.47 1.68 6.15
C ALA A 47 -12.97 1.67 5.78
N GLN A 48 -13.45 2.72 5.09
CA GLN A 48 -14.81 2.79 4.57
C GLN A 48 -15.04 1.83 3.38
N MET A 49 -14.03 1.63 2.52
CA MET A 49 -14.13 0.73 1.37
C MET A 49 -14.02 -0.76 1.74
N ILE A 50 -13.45 -1.08 2.90
CA ILE A 50 -13.33 -2.47 3.41
C ILE A 50 -14.63 -2.93 4.10
N LYS A 51 -15.41 -2.00 4.66
CA LYS A 51 -16.70 -2.28 5.31
C LYS A 51 -17.76 -2.71 4.31
#